data_AF-A0A819SKA3-F1
#
_entry.id   AF-A0A819SKA3-F1
#
_cell.length_a   1.000
_cell.length_b   1.000
_cell.length_c   1.000
_cell.angle_alpha   90.00
_cell.angle_beta   90.00
_cell.angle_gamma   90.00
#
_symmetry.space_group_name_H-M   'P 1'
#
loop_
_entity.id
_entity.type
_entity.pdbx_description
1 polymer ?
#
loop_
_entity_poly.entity_id
_entity_poly.type
_entity_poly.pdbx_seq_one_letter_code
_entity_poly.pdbx_strand_id
1 'polypeptide(L)'
;MLITEFRIILPMTVEEYQVAQLYATAKVSKQNTGGGEGVEILANEPFEKPMPEAFLGKYNTGQYTNKIYHLGSRVPSWVRYIFSDSSLSMHEEAWNAYPYCKTVLKNPYMKENMIIDISTLHLPDRGESENVHQLTGDDLKKRHVVYINIADKVSRADYKPEDDPEKFKSIKTGRGPLLSSELWSKTCEPHMCCYKLVREKFKWFGLQTRVESLIMTQEERLFRNFHRQLFCWTDEWYGLTMQDIRALEAATVDELNKERTHGERKGFTTED
;
A
#
# COMPACT_ATOMS: atom_id res chain seq x y z
N MET A 1 -18.44 -9.10 0.60
CA MET A 1 -17.80 -7.81 0.33
C MET A 1 -17.55 -7.14 1.65
N LEU A 2 -16.32 -7.24 2.11
CA LEU A 2 -15.84 -6.64 3.34
C LEU A 2 -15.31 -5.24 3.00
N ILE A 3 -15.66 -4.24 3.80
CA ILE A 3 -15.31 -2.84 3.57
C ILE A 3 -14.62 -2.30 4.82
N THR A 4 -13.37 -1.90 4.70
CA THR A 4 -12.58 -1.35 5.81
C THR A 4 -11.84 -0.10 5.35
N GLU A 5 -11.99 0.98 6.11
CA GLU A 5 -11.24 2.22 5.93
C GLU A 5 -10.12 2.28 6.95
N PHE A 6 -8.88 2.12 6.49
CA PHE A 6 -7.69 2.27 7.31
C PHE A 6 -7.25 3.74 7.30
N ARG A 7 -7.15 4.34 8.49
CA ARG A 7 -6.66 5.70 8.70
C ARG A 7 -5.24 5.64 9.26
N ILE A 8 -4.28 6.16 8.51
CA ILE A 8 -2.87 6.20 8.91
C ILE A 8 -2.42 7.65 9.04
N ILE A 9 -2.26 8.11 10.28
CA ILE A 9 -1.75 9.45 10.59
C ILE A 9 -0.22 9.41 10.48
N LEU A 10 0.38 10.43 9.86
CA LEU A 10 1.82 10.49 9.62
C LEU A 10 2.40 11.86 9.98
N PRO A 11 3.62 11.94 10.55
CA PRO A 11 4.30 13.19 10.89
C PRO A 11 4.99 13.81 9.66
N MET A 12 4.21 14.11 8.61
CA MET A 12 4.67 14.73 7.37
C MET A 12 3.55 15.53 6.73
N THR A 13 3.87 16.41 5.78
CA THR A 13 2.83 17.08 4.97
C THR A 13 2.31 16.14 3.89
N VAL A 14 1.18 16.51 3.28
CA VAL A 14 0.61 15.81 2.12
C VAL A 14 1.61 15.84 0.94
N GLU A 15 2.26 16.97 0.70
CA GLU A 15 3.25 17.14 -0.38
C GLU A 15 4.49 16.27 -0.16
N GLU A 16 5.00 16.20 1.07
CA GLU A 16 6.11 15.31 1.43
C GLU A 16 5.74 13.84 1.21
N TYR A 17 4.53 13.45 1.59
CA TYR A 17 4.05 12.08 1.43
C TYR A 17 3.98 11.66 -0.05
N GLN A 18 3.67 12.58 -0.97
CA GLN A 18 3.68 12.28 -2.41
C GLN A 18 5.03 11.75 -2.89
N VAL A 19 6.13 12.34 -2.43
CA VAL A 19 7.50 11.92 -2.74
C VAL A 19 7.84 10.64 -1.98
N ALA A 20 7.56 10.63 -0.67
CA ALA A 20 7.88 9.53 0.23
C ALA A 20 7.23 8.20 -0.21
N GLN A 21 5.95 8.22 -0.60
CA GLN A 21 5.24 7.01 -0.99
C GLN A 21 5.83 6.39 -2.27
N LEU A 22 6.24 7.20 -3.24
CA LEU A 22 6.77 6.72 -4.52
C LEU A 22 8.16 6.14 -4.33
N TYR A 23 9.01 6.84 -3.55
CA TYR A 23 10.31 6.34 -3.13
C TYR A 23 10.18 5.00 -2.39
N ALA A 24 9.33 4.95 -1.36
CA ALA A 24 9.13 3.76 -0.55
C ALA A 24 8.56 2.59 -1.38
N THR A 25 7.62 2.85 -2.29
CA THR A 25 7.05 1.82 -3.19
C THR A 25 8.13 1.19 -4.06
N ALA A 26 9.02 2.00 -4.64
CA ALA A 26 10.12 1.49 -5.46
C ALA A 26 11.10 0.66 -4.63
N LYS A 27 11.51 1.15 -3.45
CA LYS A 27 12.44 0.44 -2.55
C LYS A 27 11.85 -0.86 -2.02
N VAL A 28 10.60 -0.86 -1.56
CA VAL A 28 9.90 -2.08 -1.11
C VAL A 28 9.75 -3.08 -2.25
N SER A 29 9.44 -2.62 -3.46
CA SER A 29 9.32 -3.49 -4.63
C SER A 29 10.64 -4.22 -4.93
N LYS A 30 11.79 -3.53 -4.83
CA LYS A 30 13.12 -4.14 -4.97
C LYS A 30 13.44 -5.16 -3.88
N GLN A 31 13.12 -4.83 -2.63
CA GLN A 31 13.31 -5.75 -1.49
C GLN A 31 12.45 -7.02 -1.60
N ASN A 32 11.36 -6.94 -2.37
CA ASN A 32 10.38 -8.01 -2.54
C ASN A 32 10.37 -8.61 -3.94
N THR A 33 11.41 -8.47 -4.75
CA THR A 33 11.44 -9.06 -6.11
C THR A 33 12.71 -9.87 -6.32
N GLY A 34 12.58 -11.14 -6.65
CA GLY A 34 13.70 -12.07 -6.84
C GLY A 34 13.25 -13.54 -6.89
N GLY A 35 14.03 -14.39 -7.55
CA GLY A 35 13.76 -15.83 -7.62
C GLY A 35 12.43 -16.21 -8.27
N GLY A 36 12.01 -15.46 -9.31
CA GLY A 36 10.76 -15.65 -10.03
C GLY A 36 9.52 -15.03 -9.37
N GLU A 37 9.63 -14.51 -8.15
CA GLU A 37 8.53 -13.90 -7.38
C GLU A 37 8.70 -12.38 -7.24
N GLY A 38 7.60 -11.67 -6.95
CA GLY A 38 7.61 -10.23 -6.72
C GLY A 38 6.88 -9.42 -7.79
N VAL A 39 7.38 -8.22 -8.08
CA VAL A 39 6.66 -7.21 -8.87
C VAL A 39 7.18 -7.20 -10.31
N GLU A 40 6.26 -7.28 -11.26
CA GLU A 40 6.49 -7.04 -12.68
C GLU A 40 5.70 -5.80 -13.12
N ILE A 41 6.36 -4.82 -13.73
CA ILE A 41 5.72 -3.58 -14.18
C ILE A 41 5.44 -3.68 -15.68
N LEU A 42 4.16 -3.65 -16.04
CA LEU A 42 3.69 -3.72 -17.44
C LEU A 42 3.50 -2.35 -18.07
N ALA A 43 3.04 -1.38 -17.29
CA ALA A 43 2.85 0.01 -17.73
C ALA A 43 3.14 0.98 -16.60
N ASN A 44 3.70 2.14 -16.95
CA ASN A 44 3.86 3.30 -16.09
C ASN A 44 3.81 4.56 -16.96
N GLU A 45 2.62 5.15 -17.12
CA GLU A 45 2.37 6.23 -18.07
C GLU A 45 1.37 7.25 -17.52
N PRO A 46 1.40 8.52 -17.98
CA PRO A 46 0.39 9.49 -17.57
C PRO A 46 -1.00 9.06 -18.08
N PHE A 47 -2.06 9.43 -17.35
CA PHE A 47 -3.43 9.26 -17.79
C PHE A 47 -4.23 10.55 -17.67
N GLU A 48 -5.26 10.65 -18.51
CA GLU A 48 -6.30 11.67 -18.44
C GLU A 48 -7.66 11.01 -18.73
N LYS A 49 -8.63 11.27 -17.86
CA LYS A 49 -10.03 10.83 -17.99
C LYS A 49 -10.92 12.04 -18.30
N PRO A 50 -12.01 11.85 -19.06
CA PRO A 50 -13.06 12.85 -19.16
C PRO A 50 -13.65 13.17 -17.77
N MET A 51 -14.05 14.42 -17.53
CA MET A 51 -14.60 14.84 -16.23
C MET A 51 -15.79 14.00 -15.72
N PRO A 52 -16.73 13.51 -16.55
CA PRO A 52 -17.79 12.60 -16.09
C PRO A 52 -17.27 11.27 -15.50
N GLU A 53 -16.05 10.87 -15.83
CA GLU A 53 -15.37 9.68 -15.33
C GLU A 53 -14.33 10.00 -14.24
N ALA A 54 -14.23 11.27 -13.82
CA ALA A 54 -13.31 11.70 -12.78
C ALA A 54 -13.62 11.01 -11.45
N PHE A 55 -12.59 10.56 -10.74
CA PHE A 55 -12.78 10.00 -9.43
C PHE A 55 -13.27 11.09 -8.47
N LEU A 56 -14.32 10.76 -7.70
CA LEU A 56 -15.00 11.70 -6.82
C LEU A 56 -15.46 12.99 -7.53
N GLY A 57 -15.70 12.92 -8.85
CA GLY A 57 -16.09 14.07 -9.68
C GLY A 57 -15.00 15.15 -9.82
N LYS A 58 -13.76 14.87 -9.38
CA LYS A 58 -12.69 15.87 -9.28
C LYS A 58 -11.35 15.41 -9.86
N TYR A 59 -10.95 14.16 -9.62
CA TYR A 59 -9.59 13.69 -9.93
C TYR A 59 -9.59 12.91 -11.24
N ASN A 60 -9.11 13.53 -12.31
CA ASN A 60 -9.18 12.96 -13.67
C ASN A 60 -7.83 12.81 -14.37
N THR A 61 -6.75 13.39 -13.85
CA THR A 61 -5.41 13.30 -14.44
C THR A 61 -4.41 12.77 -13.41
N GLY A 62 -3.36 12.09 -13.87
CA GLY A 62 -2.34 11.54 -12.97
C GLY A 62 -1.44 10.53 -13.64
N GLN A 63 -0.91 9.58 -12.85
CA GLN A 63 -0.10 8.47 -13.34
C GLN A 63 -0.87 7.16 -13.27
N TYR A 64 -0.87 6.40 -14.36
CA TYR A 64 -1.38 5.04 -14.44
C TYR A 64 -0.23 4.05 -14.33
N THR A 65 -0.43 3.00 -13.53
CA THR A 65 0.48 1.86 -13.49
C THR A 65 -0.27 0.56 -13.61
N ASN A 66 0.30 -0.39 -14.35
CA ASN A 66 -0.18 -1.76 -14.45
C ASN A 66 0.94 -2.71 -14.01
N LYS A 67 0.67 -3.56 -13.02
CA LYS A 67 1.66 -4.47 -12.44
C LYS A 67 1.10 -5.86 -12.24
N ILE A 68 1.98 -6.86 -12.24
CA ILE A 68 1.68 -8.22 -11.81
C ILE A 68 2.49 -8.50 -10.55
N TYR A 69 1.80 -8.91 -9.49
CA TYR A 69 2.40 -9.50 -8.29
C TYR A 69 2.41 -11.01 -8.43
N HIS A 70 3.62 -11.58 -8.59
CA HIS A 70 3.87 -13.01 -8.60
C HIS A 70 4.03 -13.49 -7.15
N LEU A 71 2.96 -14.03 -6.56
CA LEU A 71 2.92 -14.31 -5.12
C LEU A 71 3.66 -15.59 -4.75
N GLY A 72 3.58 -16.64 -5.57
CA GLY A 72 4.33 -17.89 -5.38
C GLY A 72 4.28 -18.42 -3.94
N SER A 73 5.46 -18.56 -3.31
CA SER A 73 5.61 -19.05 -1.93
C SER A 73 5.19 -18.07 -0.83
N ARG A 74 4.75 -16.86 -1.18
CA ARG A 74 4.40 -15.79 -0.22
C ARG A 74 2.94 -15.78 0.22
N VAL A 75 2.17 -16.78 -0.19
CA VAL A 75 0.83 -17.04 0.34
C VAL A 75 0.86 -18.22 1.30
N PRO A 76 -0.06 -18.31 2.28
CA PRO A 76 -0.07 -19.38 3.25
C PRO A 76 -0.12 -20.77 2.60
N SER A 77 0.44 -21.77 3.25
CA SER A 77 0.58 -23.13 2.72
C SER A 77 -0.77 -23.74 2.32
N TRP A 78 -1.82 -23.46 3.07
CA TRP A 78 -3.18 -23.91 2.74
C TRP A 78 -3.75 -23.26 1.46
N VAL A 79 -3.33 -22.03 1.14
CA VAL A 79 -3.71 -21.36 -0.11
C VAL A 79 -3.00 -22.03 -1.28
N ARG A 80 -1.70 -22.32 -1.15
CA ARG A 80 -0.91 -23.04 -2.17
C ARG A 80 -1.42 -24.46 -2.44
N TYR A 81 -2.06 -25.09 -1.47
CA TYR A 81 -2.68 -26.40 -1.67
C TYR A 81 -3.95 -26.34 -2.53
N ILE A 82 -4.68 -25.22 -2.48
CA ILE A 82 -5.96 -25.03 -3.18
C ILE A 82 -5.76 -24.44 -4.58
N PHE A 83 -4.75 -23.57 -4.74
CA PHE A 83 -4.48 -22.83 -5.97
C PHE A 83 -3.17 -23.30 -6.59
N SER A 84 -3.14 -23.52 -7.91
CA SER A 84 -1.90 -23.82 -8.63
C SER A 84 -0.96 -22.61 -8.61
N ASP A 85 0.35 -22.84 -8.67
CA ASP A 85 1.35 -21.76 -8.72
C ASP A 85 1.08 -20.76 -9.86
N SER A 86 0.58 -21.24 -11.01
CA SER A 86 0.19 -20.42 -12.17
C SER A 86 -1.02 -19.51 -11.91
N SER A 87 -1.81 -19.79 -10.87
CA SER A 87 -2.97 -19.00 -10.46
C SER A 87 -2.68 -18.04 -9.31
N LEU A 88 -1.46 -18.08 -8.74
CA LEU A 88 -1.02 -17.23 -7.63
C LEU A 88 -0.39 -15.92 -8.12
N SER A 89 -1.12 -15.20 -8.97
CA SER A 89 -0.79 -13.84 -9.37
C SER A 89 -1.94 -12.88 -9.11
N MET A 90 -1.58 -11.63 -8.79
CA MET A 90 -2.53 -10.53 -8.69
C MET A 90 -2.16 -9.45 -9.70
N HIS A 91 -3.10 -9.07 -10.55
CA HIS A 91 -2.93 -8.02 -11.53
C HIS A 91 -3.45 -6.71 -10.92
N GLU A 92 -2.56 -5.75 -10.75
CA GLU A 92 -2.84 -4.43 -10.21
C GLU A 92 -2.96 -3.41 -11.34
N GLU A 93 -4.07 -2.68 -11.35
CA GLU A 93 -4.20 -1.42 -12.07
C GLU A 93 -4.33 -0.29 -11.06
N ALA A 94 -3.50 0.74 -11.17
CA ALA A 94 -3.56 1.90 -10.29
C ALA A 94 -3.61 3.22 -11.07
N TRP A 95 -4.47 4.15 -10.63
CA TRP A 95 -4.60 5.50 -11.11
C TRP A 95 -4.28 6.46 -9.96
N ASN A 96 -3.05 6.97 -9.95
CA ASN A 96 -2.57 7.92 -8.97
C ASN A 96 -2.81 9.36 -9.46
N ALA A 97 -3.94 9.93 -9.07
CA ALA A 97 -4.31 11.33 -9.28
C ALA A 97 -4.16 12.12 -7.98
N TYR A 98 -2.93 12.12 -7.45
CA TYR A 98 -2.61 12.64 -6.12
C TYR A 98 -3.27 14.01 -5.85
N PRO A 99 -3.96 14.21 -4.71
CA PRO A 99 -3.95 13.40 -3.49
C PRO A 99 -4.90 12.19 -3.47
N TYR A 100 -5.59 11.89 -4.57
CA TYR A 100 -6.41 10.68 -4.66
C TYR A 100 -5.66 9.56 -5.42
N CYS A 101 -5.81 8.31 -4.97
CA CYS A 101 -5.31 7.15 -5.69
C CYS A 101 -6.36 6.05 -5.72
N LYS A 102 -6.56 5.46 -6.89
CA LYS A 102 -7.36 4.27 -7.07
C LYS A 102 -6.46 3.10 -7.41
N THR A 103 -6.59 1.98 -6.73
CA THR A 103 -5.89 0.72 -7.05
C THR A 103 -6.92 -0.41 -7.11
N VAL A 104 -6.83 -1.26 -8.12
CA VAL A 104 -7.71 -2.42 -8.29
C VAL A 104 -6.84 -3.63 -8.57
N LEU A 105 -6.85 -4.60 -7.65
CA LEU A 105 -6.21 -5.88 -7.83
C LEU A 105 -7.24 -6.95 -8.21
N LYS A 106 -6.93 -7.73 -9.23
CA LYS A 106 -7.74 -8.86 -9.70
C LYS A 106 -6.87 -10.10 -9.83
N ASN A 107 -7.44 -11.26 -9.55
CA ASN A 107 -6.80 -12.53 -9.86
C ASN A 107 -7.34 -13.05 -11.21
N PRO A 108 -6.49 -13.28 -12.23
CA PRO A 108 -6.94 -13.71 -13.56
C PRO A 108 -7.73 -15.03 -13.57
N TYR A 109 -7.40 -15.95 -12.66
CA TYR A 109 -8.06 -17.24 -12.54
C TYR A 109 -9.47 -17.10 -11.94
N MET A 110 -9.60 -16.29 -10.88
CA MET A 110 -10.86 -16.03 -10.18
C MET A 110 -11.77 -15.01 -10.88
N LYS A 111 -11.22 -14.20 -11.80
CA LYS A 111 -11.94 -13.15 -12.54
C LYS A 111 -12.71 -12.23 -11.58
N GLU A 112 -14.01 -12.04 -11.79
CA GLU A 112 -14.90 -11.21 -10.97
C GLU A 112 -15.16 -11.76 -9.56
N ASN A 113 -14.69 -12.97 -9.25
CA ASN A 113 -14.86 -13.60 -7.94
C ASN A 113 -13.72 -13.28 -6.97
N MET A 114 -12.68 -12.55 -7.38
CA MET A 114 -11.65 -12.02 -6.47
C MET A 114 -11.21 -10.62 -6.93
N ILE A 115 -11.65 -9.61 -6.18
CA ILE A 115 -11.33 -8.20 -6.44
C ILE A 115 -10.96 -7.54 -5.11
N ILE A 116 -9.82 -6.86 -5.08
CA ILE A 116 -9.42 -5.95 -4.01
C ILE A 116 -9.39 -4.55 -4.60
N ASP A 117 -10.29 -3.70 -4.16
CA ASP A 117 -10.44 -2.33 -4.62
C ASP A 117 -10.01 -1.39 -3.49
N ILE A 118 -8.96 -0.61 -3.72
CA ILE A 118 -8.38 0.31 -2.75
C ILE A 118 -8.54 1.74 -3.30
N SER A 119 -9.32 2.56 -2.60
CA SER A 119 -9.41 3.99 -2.83
C SER A 119 -8.70 4.71 -1.70
N THR A 120 -7.72 5.56 -2.02
CA THR A 120 -6.97 6.34 -1.03
C THR A 120 -7.17 7.83 -1.26
N LEU A 121 -7.40 8.58 -0.19
CA LEU A 121 -7.33 10.04 -0.17
C LEU A 121 -6.32 10.47 0.91
N HIS A 122 -5.47 11.43 0.58
CA HIS A 122 -4.49 12.00 1.51
C HIS A 122 -4.95 13.40 1.91
N LEU A 123 -5.17 13.64 3.19
CA LEU A 123 -5.67 14.92 3.70
C LEU A 123 -4.73 15.50 4.77
N PRO A 124 -4.63 16.84 4.87
CA PRO A 124 -3.84 17.53 5.88
C PRO A 124 -4.61 17.63 7.21
N ASP A 125 -5.02 16.49 7.75
CA ASP A 125 -5.74 16.36 9.02
C ASP A 125 -5.24 15.14 9.82
N ARG A 126 -5.85 14.88 10.98
CA ARG A 126 -5.50 13.77 11.88
C ARG A 126 -6.45 12.59 11.81
N GLY A 127 -7.05 12.33 10.64
CA GLY A 127 -7.98 11.22 10.48
C GLY A 127 -9.41 11.53 10.93
N GLU A 128 -9.76 12.81 11.08
CA GLU A 128 -11.04 13.26 11.63
C GLU A 128 -12.14 13.42 10.58
N SER A 129 -11.77 13.53 9.30
CA SER A 129 -12.73 13.72 8.22
C SER A 129 -13.56 12.45 7.99
N GLU A 130 -14.87 12.59 8.06
CA GLU A 130 -15.79 11.46 7.86
C GLU A 130 -16.21 11.29 6.40
N ASN A 131 -16.39 10.02 6.01
CA ASN A 131 -16.84 9.58 4.69
C ASN A 131 -16.18 10.30 3.50
N VAL A 132 -14.87 10.48 3.53
CA VAL A 132 -14.11 11.23 2.51
C VAL A 132 -14.21 10.61 1.11
N HIS A 133 -14.54 9.32 1.03
CA HIS A 133 -14.75 8.56 -0.21
C HIS A 133 -16.19 8.63 -0.74
N GLN A 134 -17.07 9.39 -0.08
CA GLN A 134 -18.46 9.61 -0.49
C GLN A 134 -19.24 8.30 -0.67
N LEU A 135 -19.04 7.32 0.22
CA LEU A 135 -19.81 6.10 0.22
C LEU A 135 -21.28 6.39 0.49
N THR A 136 -22.16 5.59 -0.11
CA THR A 136 -23.61 5.73 0.01
C THR A 136 -24.24 4.39 0.36
N GLY A 137 -25.49 4.42 0.84
CA GLY A 137 -26.32 3.24 1.06
C GLY A 137 -25.67 2.19 1.97
N ASP A 138 -25.67 0.95 1.51
CA ASP A 138 -25.21 -0.20 2.29
C ASP A 138 -23.68 -0.28 2.42
N ASP A 139 -22.93 0.30 1.48
CA ASP A 139 -21.47 0.35 1.56
C ASP A 139 -21.03 1.21 2.75
N LEU A 140 -21.67 2.38 2.93
CA LEU A 140 -21.39 3.25 4.08
C LEU A 140 -21.75 2.58 5.41
N LYS A 141 -22.86 1.83 5.46
CA LYS A 141 -23.28 1.10 6.68
C LYS A 141 -22.33 -0.04 7.05
N LYS A 142 -21.74 -0.71 6.05
CA LYS A 142 -20.81 -1.83 6.25
C LYS A 142 -19.37 -1.38 6.51
N ARG A 143 -19.05 -0.11 6.22
CA ARG A 143 -17.70 0.45 6.42
C ARG A 143 -17.28 0.34 7.89
N HIS A 144 -16.21 -0.40 8.13
CA HIS A 144 -15.49 -0.42 9.41
C HIS A 144 -14.28 0.51 9.34
N VAL A 145 -14.03 1.33 10.36
CA VAL A 145 -12.87 2.25 10.40
C VAL A 145 -11.82 1.68 11.35
N VAL A 146 -10.57 1.59 10.88
CA VAL A 146 -9.41 1.11 11.65
C VAL A 146 -8.32 2.17 11.63
N TYR A 147 -7.79 2.53 12.79
CA TYR A 147 -6.61 3.40 12.86
C TYR A 147 -5.35 2.55 12.95
N ILE A 148 -4.37 2.82 12.08
CA ILE A 148 -3.07 2.18 12.13
C ILE A 148 -2.08 3.15 12.77
N ASN A 149 -1.61 2.81 13.96
CA ASN A 149 -0.50 3.50 14.60
C ASN A 149 0.83 2.86 14.18
N ILE A 150 1.64 3.59 13.43
CA ILE A 150 2.92 3.07 12.91
C ILE A 150 3.96 2.83 14.02
N ALA A 151 3.82 3.44 15.20
CA ALA A 151 4.71 3.18 16.33
C ALA A 151 4.40 1.87 17.07
N ASP A 152 3.21 1.28 16.87
CA ASP A 152 2.83 0.03 17.52
C ASP A 152 3.81 -1.11 17.20
N LYS A 153 3.91 -2.04 18.14
CA LYS A 153 4.69 -3.28 17.96
C LYS A 153 4.16 -4.08 16.77
N VAL A 154 5.09 -4.66 16.03
CA VAL A 154 4.82 -5.61 14.94
C VAL A 154 5.21 -7.03 15.35
N SER A 155 4.85 -8.01 14.52
CA SER A 155 5.23 -9.40 14.74
C SER A 155 6.76 -9.55 14.77
N ARG A 156 7.27 -10.61 15.43
CA ARG A 156 8.70 -10.89 15.46
C ARG A 156 9.29 -11.09 14.05
N ALA A 157 8.50 -11.66 13.13
CA ALA A 157 8.91 -11.91 11.75
C ALA A 157 8.99 -10.62 10.92
N ASP A 158 8.18 -9.62 11.23
CA ASP A 158 8.20 -8.32 10.56
C ASP A 158 9.18 -7.32 11.17
N TYR A 159 9.58 -7.54 12.43
CA TYR A 159 10.37 -6.57 13.18
C TYR A 159 11.79 -6.45 12.64
N LYS A 160 12.15 -5.23 12.25
CA LYS A 160 13.52 -4.82 11.91
C LYS A 160 13.87 -3.56 12.70
N PRO A 161 14.98 -3.54 13.46
CA PRO A 161 15.37 -2.38 14.25
C PRO A 161 15.52 -1.09 13.44
N GLU A 162 15.94 -1.18 12.18
CA GLU A 162 16.12 -0.06 11.25
C GLU A 162 14.79 0.52 10.73
N ASP A 163 13.70 -0.26 10.78
CA ASP A 163 12.36 0.13 10.34
C ASP A 163 11.45 0.40 11.57
N ASP A 164 12.04 0.80 12.70
CA ASP A 164 11.34 1.03 13.95
C ASP A 164 11.17 2.52 14.29
N PRO A 165 9.95 3.09 14.15
CA PRO A 165 9.70 4.50 14.44
C PRO A 165 9.99 4.91 15.88
N GLU A 166 9.96 3.98 16.85
CA GLU A 166 10.35 4.27 18.24
C GLU A 166 11.86 4.51 18.39
N LYS A 167 12.67 4.03 17.42
CA LYS A 167 14.13 4.11 17.44
C LYS A 167 14.68 5.10 16.41
N PHE A 168 13.87 5.48 15.44
CA PHE A 168 14.27 6.38 14.37
C PHE A 168 14.03 7.85 14.73
N LYS A 169 15.06 8.68 14.56
CA LYS A 169 14.95 10.13 14.56
C LYS A 169 15.67 10.68 13.32
N SER A 170 14.92 11.38 12.48
CA SER A 170 15.46 11.98 11.26
C SER A 170 16.49 13.06 11.59
N ILE A 171 17.66 12.97 10.96
CA ILE A 171 18.72 13.98 11.06
C ILE A 171 18.36 15.21 10.23
N LYS A 172 17.69 15.02 9.07
CA LYS A 172 17.31 16.14 8.18
C LYS A 172 16.16 16.99 8.71
N THR A 173 15.21 16.38 9.42
CA THR A 173 13.96 17.04 9.85
C THR A 173 13.81 17.15 11.37
N GLY A 174 14.58 16.39 12.14
CA GLY A 174 14.45 16.30 13.59
C GLY A 174 13.24 15.51 14.09
N ARG A 175 12.40 14.98 13.19
CA ARG A 175 11.17 14.23 13.53
C ARG A 175 11.48 12.85 14.07
N GLY A 176 10.64 12.39 15.00
CA GLY A 176 10.85 11.15 15.76
C GLY A 176 11.79 11.33 16.96
N PRO A 177 11.95 10.29 17.80
CA PRO A 177 11.24 9.01 17.73
C PRO A 177 9.74 9.14 18.01
N LEU A 178 8.95 8.23 17.44
CA LEU A 178 7.50 8.13 17.68
C LEU A 178 7.27 7.06 18.74
N LEU A 179 7.01 7.46 19.98
CA LEU A 179 6.83 6.50 21.08
C LEU A 179 5.41 5.95 21.10
N SER A 180 5.24 4.62 21.06
CA SER A 180 3.91 3.98 21.12
C SER A 180 3.20 4.19 22.46
N SER A 181 3.96 4.50 23.52
CA SER A 181 3.42 4.89 24.82
C SER A 181 2.78 6.28 24.84
N GLU A 182 3.00 7.09 23.79
CA GLU A 182 2.51 8.45 23.68
C GLU A 182 1.49 8.60 22.56
N LEU A 183 0.57 9.56 22.71
CA LEU A 183 -0.39 9.94 21.67
C LEU A 183 0.25 10.87 20.64
N TRP A 184 1.41 10.50 20.10
CA TRP A 184 2.18 11.31 19.15
C TRP A 184 1.35 11.73 17.94
N SER A 185 0.40 10.90 17.50
CA SER A 185 -0.48 11.19 16.36
C SER A 185 -1.41 12.38 16.59
N LYS A 186 -1.62 12.78 17.86
CA LYS A 186 -2.40 13.98 18.22
C LYS A 186 -1.57 15.26 18.28
N THR A 187 -0.25 15.16 18.40
CA THR A 187 0.63 16.30 18.67
C THR A 187 1.74 16.48 17.63
N CYS A 188 1.97 15.51 16.74
CA CYS A 188 3.05 15.58 15.75
C CYS A 188 2.83 16.73 14.76
N GLU A 189 3.90 17.45 14.43
CA GLU A 189 3.87 18.48 13.39
C GLU A 189 5.10 18.33 12.46
N PRO A 190 4.92 18.49 11.13
CA PRO A 190 3.65 18.57 10.42
C PRO A 190 2.85 17.26 10.50
N HIS A 191 1.60 17.26 10.04
CA HIS A 191 0.74 16.08 10.04
C HIS A 191 -0.10 15.92 8.76
N MET A 192 -0.46 14.68 8.47
CA MET A 192 -1.42 14.29 7.45
C MET A 192 -2.06 12.94 7.80
N CYS A 193 -3.18 12.59 7.16
CA CYS A 193 -3.78 11.26 7.27
C CYS A 193 -4.09 10.61 5.92
N CYS A 194 -3.68 9.35 5.76
CA CYS A 194 -4.05 8.50 4.64
C CYS A 194 -5.37 7.82 4.96
N TYR A 195 -6.41 8.05 4.16
CA TYR A 195 -7.70 7.37 4.25
C TYR A 195 -7.76 6.28 3.20
N LYS A 196 -7.32 5.06 3.53
CA LYS A 196 -7.27 3.90 2.62
C LYS A 196 -8.54 3.06 2.79
N LEU A 197 -9.52 3.26 1.91
CA LEU A 197 -10.71 2.44 1.84
C LEU A 197 -10.44 1.18 1.00
N VAL A 198 -10.42 0.03 1.66
CA VAL A 198 -10.30 -1.29 1.04
C VAL A 198 -11.70 -1.92 0.94
N ARG A 199 -12.07 -2.32 -0.27
CA ARG A 199 -13.28 -3.08 -0.58
C ARG A 199 -12.84 -4.39 -1.21
N GLU A 200 -13.14 -5.46 -0.52
CA GLU A 200 -12.69 -6.79 -0.93
C GLU A 200 -13.90 -7.66 -1.25
N LYS A 201 -13.83 -8.34 -2.38
CA LYS A 201 -14.85 -9.27 -2.86
C LYS A 201 -14.15 -10.57 -3.19
N PHE A 202 -14.37 -11.60 -2.38
CA PHE A 202 -13.99 -12.97 -2.70
C PHE A 202 -15.20 -13.89 -2.65
N LYS A 203 -15.48 -14.61 -3.74
CA LYS A 203 -16.63 -15.50 -3.88
C LYS A 203 -16.17 -16.92 -4.17
N TRP A 204 -16.06 -17.73 -3.11
CA TRP A 204 -15.78 -19.16 -3.21
C TRP A 204 -16.54 -19.90 -2.11
N PHE A 205 -17.27 -20.96 -2.49
CA PHE A 205 -18.10 -21.74 -1.56
C PHE A 205 -17.25 -22.37 -0.45
N GLY A 206 -17.54 -22.03 0.80
CA GLY A 206 -16.85 -22.56 1.99
C GLY A 206 -15.55 -21.86 2.38
N LEU A 207 -15.04 -20.92 1.57
CA LEU A 207 -13.79 -20.18 1.85
C LEU A 207 -13.97 -18.67 1.97
N GLN A 208 -15.14 -18.13 1.62
CA GLN A 208 -15.38 -16.69 1.54
C GLN A 208 -14.90 -15.93 2.77
N THR A 209 -15.56 -16.11 3.92
CA THR A 209 -15.25 -15.35 5.14
C THR A 209 -13.79 -15.48 5.59
N ARG A 210 -13.19 -16.67 5.43
CA ARG A 210 -11.80 -16.92 5.81
C ARG A 210 -10.82 -16.14 4.93
N VAL A 211 -11.05 -16.12 3.62
CA VAL A 211 -10.18 -15.41 2.68
C VAL A 211 -10.40 -13.90 2.77
N GLU A 212 -11.65 -13.43 2.83
CA GLU A 212 -11.96 -12.00 2.99
C GLU A 212 -11.26 -11.43 4.26
N SER A 213 -11.33 -12.17 5.38
CA SER A 213 -10.65 -11.80 6.64
C SER A 213 -9.12 -11.87 6.55
N LEU A 214 -8.57 -12.89 5.87
CA LEU A 214 -7.13 -13.01 5.66
C LEU A 214 -6.59 -11.82 4.86
N ILE A 215 -7.26 -11.45 3.77
CA ILE A 215 -6.86 -10.31 2.93
C ILE A 215 -6.85 -9.03 3.76
N MET A 216 -7.90 -8.74 4.53
CA MET A 216 -7.91 -7.52 5.37
C MET A 216 -6.78 -7.51 6.42
N THR A 217 -6.48 -8.66 7.01
CA THR A 217 -5.35 -8.79 7.96
C THR A 217 -4.02 -8.50 7.26
N GLN A 218 -3.85 -9.00 6.04
CA GLN A 218 -2.65 -8.80 5.25
C GLN A 218 -2.51 -7.36 4.73
N GLU A 219 -3.61 -6.71 4.35
CA GLU A 219 -3.63 -5.28 3.99
C GLU A 219 -3.27 -4.40 5.19
N GLU A 220 -3.83 -4.67 6.38
CA GLU A 220 -3.46 -3.94 7.59
C GLU A 220 -1.96 -4.11 7.91
N ARG A 221 -1.45 -5.36 7.87
CA ARG A 221 -0.03 -5.67 8.07
C ARG A 221 0.85 -4.94 7.05
N LEU A 222 0.46 -4.96 5.77
CA LEU A 222 1.17 -4.29 4.68
C LEU A 222 1.20 -2.77 4.91
N PHE A 223 0.06 -2.15 5.18
CA PHE A 223 0.02 -0.70 5.44
C PHE A 223 0.83 -0.34 6.66
N ARG A 224 0.76 -1.09 7.76
CA ARG A 224 1.56 -0.83 8.96
C ARG A 224 3.05 -0.87 8.66
N ASN A 225 3.54 -1.95 8.05
CA ASN A 225 4.96 -2.13 7.77
C ASN A 225 5.47 -1.13 6.72
N PHE A 226 4.71 -0.89 5.66
CA PHE A 226 5.06 0.08 4.62
C PHE A 226 5.24 1.49 5.20
N HIS A 227 4.31 1.96 6.04
CA HIS A 227 4.40 3.32 6.59
C HIS A 227 5.45 3.45 7.70
N ARG A 228 5.74 2.37 8.43
CA ARG A 228 6.90 2.30 9.34
C ARG A 228 8.21 2.53 8.58
N GLN A 229 8.40 1.79 7.49
CA GLN A 229 9.56 1.92 6.60
C GLN A 229 9.64 3.31 5.97
N LEU A 230 8.54 3.80 5.39
CA LEU A 230 8.46 5.12 4.79
C LEU A 230 8.90 6.22 5.77
N PHE A 231 8.44 6.17 7.02
CA PHE A 231 8.87 7.11 8.05
C PHE A 231 10.36 6.94 8.41
N CYS A 232 10.83 5.71 8.61
CA CYS A 232 12.25 5.46 8.96
C CYS A 232 13.22 5.79 7.80
N TRP A 233 12.72 5.86 6.57
CA TRP A 233 13.50 6.31 5.41
C TRP A 233 13.38 7.81 5.15
N THR A 234 12.86 8.61 6.10
CA THR A 234 12.73 10.07 5.95
C THR A 234 14.02 10.71 5.44
N ASP A 235 15.17 10.36 6.02
CA ASP A 235 16.44 10.98 5.61
C ASP A 235 16.88 10.59 4.20
N GLU A 236 16.33 9.52 3.61
CA GLU A 236 16.65 9.07 2.25
C GLU A 236 15.82 9.82 1.20
N TRP A 237 14.52 10.00 1.43
CA TRP A 237 13.63 10.65 0.47
C TRP A 237 13.45 12.16 0.69
N TYR A 238 13.71 12.66 1.90
CA TYR A 238 13.51 14.08 2.20
C TYR A 238 14.47 14.95 1.40
N GLY A 239 13.89 15.86 0.63
CA GLY A 239 14.59 16.75 -0.31
C GLY A 239 14.65 16.24 -1.76
N LEU A 240 14.15 15.03 -2.05
CA LEU A 240 14.01 14.58 -3.43
C LEU A 240 12.89 15.35 -4.14
N THR A 241 13.13 15.68 -5.41
CA THR A 241 12.11 16.27 -6.29
C THR A 241 11.29 15.17 -6.96
N MET A 242 10.12 15.54 -7.50
CA MET A 242 9.35 14.61 -8.34
C MET A 242 10.15 14.13 -9.57
N GLN A 243 11.08 14.93 -10.09
CA GLN A 243 11.95 14.53 -11.19
C GLN A 243 12.92 13.41 -10.75
N ASP A 244 13.51 13.52 -9.56
CA ASP A 244 14.36 12.48 -9.00
C ASP A 244 13.58 11.17 -8.81
N ILE A 245 12.34 11.27 -8.35
CA ILE A 245 11.44 10.12 -8.21
C ILE A 245 11.16 9.46 -9.56
N ARG A 246 10.88 10.23 -10.62
CA ARG A 246 10.66 9.65 -11.96
C ARG A 246 11.91 8.94 -12.50
N ALA A 247 13.09 9.51 -12.27
CA ALA A 247 14.34 8.85 -12.63
C ALA A 247 14.55 7.54 -11.84
N LEU A 248 14.22 7.54 -10.54
CA LEU A 248 14.29 6.36 -9.70
C LEU A 248 13.28 5.28 -10.13
N GLU A 249 12.05 5.63 -10.46
CA GLU A 249 11.04 4.71 -10.97
C GLU A 249 11.49 4.07 -12.29
N ALA A 250 12.02 4.87 -13.23
CA ALA A 250 12.54 4.37 -14.50
C ALA A 250 13.69 3.35 -14.29
N ALA A 251 14.67 3.68 -13.43
CA ALA A 251 15.75 2.74 -13.09
C ALA A 251 15.24 1.48 -12.37
N THR A 252 14.19 1.61 -11.58
CA THR A 252 13.59 0.49 -10.82
C THR A 252 12.90 -0.51 -11.75
N VAL A 253 12.23 -0.07 -12.82
CA VAL A 253 11.60 -0.98 -13.80
C VAL A 253 12.62 -1.95 -14.38
N ASP A 254 13.76 -1.43 -14.85
CA ASP A 254 14.82 -2.25 -15.46
C ASP A 254 15.44 -3.24 -14.46
N GLU A 255 15.64 -2.79 -13.22
CA GLU A 255 16.22 -3.61 -12.16
C GLU A 255 15.28 -4.72 -11.70
N LEU A 256 13.99 -4.43 -11.51
CA LEU A 256 12.99 -5.43 -11.09
C LEU A 256 12.86 -6.55 -12.11
N ASN A 257 12.86 -6.23 -13.41
CA ASN A 257 12.78 -7.24 -14.47
C ASN A 257 14.02 -8.15 -14.47
N LYS A 258 15.21 -7.61 -14.19
CA LYS A 258 16.46 -8.39 -14.07
C LYS A 258 16.48 -9.23 -12.80
N GLU A 259 16.18 -8.65 -11.64
CA GLU A 259 16.16 -9.34 -10.35
C GLU A 259 15.12 -10.46 -10.31
N ARG A 260 13.93 -10.25 -10.90
CA ARG A 260 12.90 -11.30 -10.98
C ARG A 260 13.40 -12.54 -11.72
N THR A 261 14.18 -12.36 -12.78
CA THR A 261 14.65 -13.43 -13.66
C THR A 261 15.96 -14.08 -13.21
N HIS A 262 16.85 -13.32 -12.55
CA HIS A 262 18.21 -13.77 -12.24
C HIS A 262 18.61 -13.66 -10.76
N GLY A 263 17.79 -13.01 -9.92
CA GLY A 263 18.08 -12.79 -8.50
C GLY A 263 17.62 -13.95 -7.61
N GLU A 264 18.14 -13.97 -6.39
CA GLU A 264 17.70 -14.90 -5.34
C GLU A 264 16.33 -14.49 -4.76
N ARG A 265 15.58 -15.45 -4.23
CA ARG A 265 14.29 -15.18 -3.59
C ARG A 265 14.49 -14.36 -2.30
N LYS A 266 13.73 -13.28 -2.15
CA LYS A 266 13.77 -12.35 -1.01
C LYS A 266 12.41 -11.70 -0.76
N GLY A 267 12.21 -11.11 0.41
CA GLY A 267 11.00 -10.34 0.76
C GLY A 267 10.09 -11.01 1.79
N PHE A 268 8.88 -10.48 1.94
CA PHE A 268 7.90 -10.93 2.93
C PHE A 268 7.37 -12.34 2.64
N THR A 269 7.23 -13.13 3.69
CA THR A 269 6.48 -14.39 3.69
C THR A 269 5.26 -14.27 4.61
N THR A 270 4.14 -14.85 4.20
CA THR A 270 3.01 -15.10 5.10
C THR A 270 3.34 -16.28 6.01
N GLU A 271 3.15 -16.11 7.32
CA GLU A 271 3.14 -17.24 8.25
C GLU A 271 1.78 -17.97 8.16
N ASP A 272 1.77 -19.25 8.51
CA ASP A 272 0.58 -20.12 8.47
C ASP A 272 -0.41 -19.87 9.61
#